data_AF-A0A831V9Q0-F1
#
_entry.id   AF-A0A831V9Q0-F1
#
_cell.length_a   1.000
_cell.length_b   1.000
_cell.length_c   1.000
_cell.angle_alpha   90.00
_cell.angle_beta   90.00
_cell.angle_gamma   90.00
#
_symmetry.space_group_name_H-M   'P 1'
#
loop_
_entity.id
_entity.type
_entity.pdbx_description
1 polymer ?
#
loop_
_entity_poly.entity_id
_entity_poly.type
_entity_poly.pdbx_seq_one_letter_code
_entity_poly.pdbx_strand_id
1 'polypeptide(L)'
;DIGAAKNTIYEYSLAGNPRIEDELFIVARSEPVPSNGLCIMPTVGKEAIAKLQTALLELDKTAEGRKVLQNLHARKFIETSPADYDPVFDFIENAGITIEPYRSYAQ
;
A
#
# COMPACT_ATOMS: atom_id res chain seq x y z
N ASP A 1 18.52 14.06 -15.01
CA ASP A 1 17.18 13.46 -15.08
C ASP A 1 16.41 13.69 -13.78
N ILE A 2 15.08 13.62 -13.82
CA ILE A 2 14.20 13.71 -12.65
C ILE A 2 13.22 12.56 -12.73
N GLY A 3 12.96 11.90 -11.60
CA GLY A 3 11.99 10.82 -11.47
C GLY A 3 11.20 10.93 -10.17
N ALA A 4 10.16 10.11 -10.04
CA ALA A 4 9.35 9.99 -8.84
C ALA A 4 9.27 8.52 -8.42
N ALA A 5 9.37 8.25 -7.12
CA ALA A 5 9.27 6.90 -6.56
C ALA A 5 8.52 6.94 -5.23
N LYS A 6 7.80 5.85 -4.91
CA LYS A 6 7.25 5.64 -3.57
C LYS A 6 8.41 5.54 -2.57
N ASN A 7 8.29 6.21 -1.42
CA ASN A 7 9.34 6.24 -0.40
C ASN A 7 9.79 4.82 0.01
N THR A 8 8.86 3.87 0.15
CA THR A 8 9.20 2.49 0.52
C THR A 8 10.05 1.77 -0.54
N ILE A 9 9.91 2.12 -1.82
CA ILE A 9 10.74 1.56 -2.90
C ILE A 9 12.12 2.22 -2.91
N TYR A 10 12.19 3.52 -2.67
CA TYR A 10 13.46 4.23 -2.49
C TYR A 10 14.25 3.66 -1.30
N GLU A 11 13.60 3.53 -0.14
CA GLU A 11 14.18 2.94 1.09
C GLU A 11 14.62 1.49 0.88
N TYR A 12 13.82 0.68 0.19
CA TYR A 12 14.20 -0.70 -0.17
C TYR A 12 15.44 -0.72 -1.09
N SER A 13 15.52 0.19 -2.05
CA SER A 13 16.63 0.26 -3.00
C SER A 13 17.93 0.68 -2.31
N LEU A 14 17.87 1.59 -1.33
CA LEU A 14 19.03 1.99 -0.52
C LEU A 14 19.69 0.80 0.18
N ALA A 15 18.89 -0.10 0.74
CA ALA A 15 19.41 -1.28 1.45
C ALA A 15 20.24 -2.20 0.53
N GLY A 16 19.96 -2.22 -0.77
CA GLY A 16 20.69 -3.02 -1.77
C GLY A 16 21.77 -2.26 -2.55
N ASN A 17 21.79 -0.93 -2.50
CA ASN A 17 22.73 -0.10 -3.25
C ASN A 17 23.00 1.25 -2.56
N PRO A 18 24.08 1.36 -1.77
CA PRO A 18 24.42 2.59 -1.05
C PRO A 18 24.70 3.80 -1.96
N ARG A 19 25.09 3.60 -3.22
CA ARG A 19 25.38 4.70 -4.17
C ARG A 19 24.18 5.60 -4.42
N ILE A 20 22.97 5.12 -4.15
CA ILE A 20 21.73 5.89 -4.31
C ILE A 20 21.73 7.15 -3.41
N GLU A 21 22.35 7.09 -2.22
CA GLU A 21 22.49 8.26 -1.33
C GLU A 21 23.47 9.30 -1.89
N ASP A 22 24.51 8.86 -2.59
CA ASP A 22 25.52 9.75 -3.16
C ASP A 22 25.06 10.36 -4.49
N GLU A 23 24.21 9.66 -5.24
CA GLU A 23 23.84 10.01 -6.61
C GLU A 23 22.44 10.63 -6.75
N LEU A 24 21.54 10.38 -5.80
CA LEU A 24 20.17 10.95 -5.82
C LEU A 24 19.95 11.93 -4.68
N PHE A 25 19.30 13.05 -4.99
CA PHE A 25 18.85 14.02 -3.99
C PHE A 25 17.33 14.21 -4.06
N ILE A 26 16.67 14.22 -2.89
CA ILE A 26 15.22 14.39 -2.80
C ILE A 26 14.87 15.86 -2.95
N VAL A 27 14.26 16.23 -4.08
CA VAL A 27 13.85 17.61 -4.39
C VAL A 27 12.50 18.00 -3.79
N ALA A 28 11.61 17.02 -3.61
CA ALA A 28 10.25 17.23 -3.12
C ALA A 28 9.69 15.91 -2.55
N ARG A 29 8.67 16.02 -1.70
CA ARG A 29 7.86 14.90 -1.22
C ARG A 29 6.40 15.24 -1.39
N SER A 30 5.59 14.27 -1.82
CA SER A 30 4.13 14.43 -1.82
C SER A 30 3.61 14.38 -0.39
N GLU A 31 2.35 14.78 -0.22
CA GLU A 31 1.57 14.39 0.95
C GLU A 31 1.51 12.85 1.09
N PRO A 32 1.28 12.34 2.31
CA PRO A 32 1.10 10.91 2.53
C PRO A 32 -0.02 10.34 1.65
N VAL A 33 0.26 9.21 1.03
CA VAL A 33 -0.71 8.43 0.25
C VAL A 33 -1.02 7.14 0.98
N PRO A 34 -2.23 6.58 0.83
CA PRO A 34 -2.56 5.28 1.39
C PRO A 34 -1.57 4.21 0.93
N SER A 35 -1.33 3.24 1.81
CA SER A 35 -0.62 2.01 1.42
C SER A 35 -1.55 1.10 0.61
N ASN A 36 -1.01 0.02 0.08
CA ASN A 36 -1.80 -0.97 -0.64
C ASN A 36 -2.79 -1.65 0.30
N GLY A 37 -4.03 -1.82 -0.15
CA GLY A 37 -5.07 -2.59 0.53
C GLY A 37 -5.20 -4.01 0.00
N LEU A 38 -5.81 -4.86 0.81
CA LEU A 38 -6.29 -6.17 0.38
C LEU A 38 -7.80 -6.09 0.17
N CYS A 39 -8.27 -6.40 -1.03
CA CYS A 39 -9.69 -6.47 -1.35
C CYS A 39 -10.14 -7.93 -1.39
N ILE A 40 -11.39 -8.17 -1.00
CA ILE A 40 -12.04 -9.49 -1.05
C ILE A 40 -13.20 -9.45 -2.04
N MET A 41 -13.44 -10.57 -2.71
CA MET A 41 -14.59 -10.70 -3.60
C MET A 41 -15.91 -10.65 -2.82
N PRO A 42 -16.94 -9.94 -3.31
CA PRO A 42 -18.25 -9.86 -2.64
C PRO A 42 -18.95 -11.21 -2.44
N THR A 43 -18.57 -12.21 -3.23
CA THR A 43 -19.15 -13.57 -3.18
C THR A 43 -18.61 -14.43 -2.03
N VAL A 44 -17.57 -13.97 -1.31
CA VAL A 44 -17.04 -14.68 -0.14
C VAL A 44 -18.02 -14.54 1.03
N GLY A 45 -18.35 -15.66 1.68
CA GLY A 45 -19.27 -15.65 2.82
C GLY A 45 -18.76 -14.81 3.98
N LYS A 46 -19.66 -14.06 4.64
CA LYS A 46 -19.33 -13.11 5.72
C LYS A 46 -18.51 -13.72 6.86
N GLU A 47 -18.79 -14.98 7.20
CA GLU A 47 -18.03 -15.69 8.24
C GLU A 47 -16.56 -15.90 7.86
N ALA A 48 -16.29 -16.25 6.60
CA ALA A 48 -14.93 -16.40 6.10
C ALA A 48 -14.20 -15.05 6.04
N ILE A 49 -14.90 -13.99 5.65
CA ILE A 49 -14.37 -12.61 5.68
C ILE A 49 -13.95 -12.23 7.10
N ALA A 50 -14.83 -12.43 8.08
CA ALA A 50 -14.53 -12.09 9.47
C ALA A 50 -13.32 -12.88 10.02
N LYS A 51 -13.26 -14.19 9.73
CA LYS A 51 -12.12 -15.04 10.12
C LYS A 51 -10.81 -14.57 9.50
N LEU A 52 -10.81 -14.21 8.21
CA LEU A 52 -9.61 -13.70 7.55
C LEU A 52 -9.18 -12.34 8.12
N GLN A 53 -10.12 -11.43 8.33
CA GLN A 53 -9.84 -10.11 8.89
C GLN A 53 -9.19 -10.23 10.27
N THR A 54 -9.77 -11.03 11.18
CA THR A 54 -9.16 -11.30 12.49
C THR A 54 -7.76 -11.90 12.36
N ALA A 55 -7.59 -12.93 11.51
CA ALA A 55 -6.29 -13.57 11.33
C ALA A 55 -5.20 -12.61 10.83
N LEU A 56 -5.53 -11.68 9.93
CA LEU A 56 -4.58 -10.70 9.42
C LEU A 56 -4.26 -9.61 10.44
N LEU A 57 -5.28 -9.05 11.12
CA LEU A 57 -5.10 -7.98 12.10
C LEU A 57 -4.34 -8.44 13.35
N GLU A 58 -4.43 -9.72 13.70
CA GLU A 58 -3.72 -10.33 14.82
C GLU A 58 -2.41 -11.03 14.42
N LEU A 59 -2.02 -10.96 13.14
CA LEU A 59 -0.83 -11.66 12.64
C LEU A 59 0.46 -11.20 13.34
N ASP A 60 0.50 -9.98 13.88
CA ASP A 60 1.66 -9.45 14.60
C ASP A 60 1.81 -10.03 16.03
N LYS A 61 0.80 -10.72 16.56
CA LYS A 61 0.78 -11.20 17.95
C LYS A 61 1.66 -12.42 18.18
N THR A 62 1.87 -13.26 17.18
CA THR A 62 2.69 -14.48 17.29
C THR A 62 4.09 -14.30 16.71
N ALA A 63 5.05 -15.13 17.14
CA ALA A 63 6.40 -15.08 16.60
C ALA A 63 6.43 -15.51 15.13
N GLU A 64 5.62 -16.51 14.79
CA GLU A 64 5.42 -17.04 13.45
C GLU A 64 4.81 -15.97 12.54
N GLY A 65 3.76 -15.29 13.00
CA GLY A 65 3.13 -14.24 12.21
C GLY A 65 4.02 -13.01 12.02
N ARG A 66 4.87 -12.66 13.01
CA ARG A 66 5.92 -11.64 12.82
C ARG A 66 6.95 -12.04 11.77
N LYS A 67 7.32 -13.32 11.66
CA LYS A 67 8.20 -13.81 10.57
C LYS A 67 7.52 -13.68 9.20
N VAL A 68 6.23 -13.97 9.11
CA VAL A 68 5.44 -13.77 7.88
C VAL A 68 5.44 -12.28 7.50
N LEU A 69 5.17 -11.39 8.44
CA LEU A 69 5.16 -9.94 8.22
C LEU A 69 6.53 -9.41 7.78
N GLN A 70 7.62 -9.92 8.34
CA GLN A 70 8.99 -9.58 7.91
C GLN A 70 9.24 -9.93 6.44
N ASN A 71 8.79 -11.11 5.99
CA ASN A 71 8.90 -11.52 4.58
C ASN A 71 8.06 -10.63 3.64
N LEU A 72 7.00 -10.02 4.16
CA LEU A 72 6.18 -9.03 3.43
C LEU A 72 6.72 -7.60 3.54
N HIS A 73 7.86 -7.39 4.21
CA HIS A 73 8.38 -6.07 4.56
C HIS A 73 7.34 -5.17 5.27
N ALA A 74 6.46 -5.79 6.07
CA ALA A 74 5.37 -5.14 6.79
C ALA A 74 5.56 -5.29 8.31
N ARG A 75 4.96 -4.37 9.08
CA ARG A 75 4.97 -4.43 10.56
C ARG A 75 3.72 -5.09 11.14
N LYS A 76 2.56 -4.84 10.51
CA LYS A 76 1.25 -5.39 10.85
C LYS A 76 0.26 -5.06 9.73
N PHE A 77 -0.87 -5.73 9.71
CA PHE A 77 -2.05 -5.24 9.01
C PHE A 77 -2.81 -4.26 9.90
N ILE A 78 -3.53 -3.33 9.27
CA ILE A 78 -4.46 -2.42 9.93
C ILE A 78 -5.78 -2.43 9.17
N GLU A 79 -6.85 -2.00 9.83
CA GLU A 79 -8.12 -1.78 9.14
C GLU A 79 -7.98 -0.65 8.12
N THR A 80 -8.74 -0.76 7.04
CA THR A 80 -8.81 0.27 6.00
C THR A 80 -10.24 0.38 5.50
N SER A 81 -10.59 1.53 4.96
CA SER A 81 -11.88 1.86 4.38
C SER A 81 -11.71 2.45 2.98
N PRO A 82 -12.77 2.47 2.15
CA PRO A 82 -12.71 3.14 0.85
C PRO A 82 -12.27 4.60 0.94
N ALA A 83 -12.64 5.32 2.01
CA ALA A 83 -12.30 6.73 2.21
C ALA A 83 -10.80 6.96 2.44
N ASP A 84 -10.05 5.94 2.87
CA ASP A 84 -8.58 6.05 2.98
C ASP A 84 -7.92 6.29 1.61
N TYR A 85 -8.64 5.99 0.52
CA TYR A 85 -8.20 6.17 -0.86
C TYR A 85 -8.65 7.47 -1.50
N ASP A 86 -9.38 8.34 -0.79
CA ASP A 86 -9.79 9.66 -1.28
C ASP A 86 -8.60 10.48 -1.84
N PRO A 87 -7.41 10.52 -1.21
CA PRO A 87 -6.26 11.24 -1.76
C PRO A 87 -5.82 10.75 -3.15
N VAL A 88 -6.05 9.47 -3.48
CA VAL A 88 -5.73 8.93 -4.82
C VAL A 88 -6.67 9.52 -5.87
N PHE A 89 -7.95 9.67 -5.55
CA PHE A 89 -8.92 10.29 -6.44
C PHE A 89 -8.64 11.79 -6.62
N ASP A 90 -8.25 12.48 -5.55
CA ASP A 90 -7.80 13.88 -5.64
C ASP A 90 -6.60 14.03 -6.58
N PHE A 91 -5.62 13.12 -6.51
CA PHE A 91 -4.47 13.15 -7.43
C PHE A 91 -4.87 12.91 -8.89
N ILE A 92 -5.78 11.98 -9.13
CA ILE A 92 -6.29 11.65 -10.47
C ILE A 92 -6.99 12.87 -11.09
N GLU A 93 -7.85 13.54 -10.32
CA GLU A 93 -8.55 14.75 -10.75
C GLU A 93 -7.56 15.88 -11.04
N ASN A 94 -6.64 16.15 -10.12
CA ASN A 94 -5.61 17.20 -10.27
C ASN A 94 -4.67 16.93 -11.46
N ALA A 95 -4.40 15.66 -11.78
CA ALA A 95 -3.59 15.27 -12.92
C ALA A 95 -4.36 15.27 -14.25
N GLY A 96 -5.67 15.52 -14.24
CA GLY A 96 -6.52 15.46 -15.44
C GLY A 96 -6.65 14.06 -16.03
N ILE A 97 -6.57 13.02 -15.20
CA ILE A 97 -6.64 11.61 -15.63
C ILE A 97 -8.10 11.13 -15.64
N THR A 98 -8.53 10.55 -16.75
CA THR A 98 -9.86 9.94 -16.93
C THR A 98 -9.83 8.46 -16.53
N ILE A 99 -10.67 8.05 -15.58
CA ILE A 99 -10.67 6.69 -14.97
C ILE A 99 -11.77 5.76 -15.49
N GLU A 100 -12.61 6.23 -16.42
CA GLU A 100 -13.73 5.52 -17.03
C GLU A 100 -13.44 4.07 -17.47
N PRO A 101 -12.27 3.70 -18.04
CA PRO A 101 -12.01 2.30 -18.37
C PRO A 101 -11.83 1.37 -17.15
N TYR A 102 -11.67 1.91 -15.93
CA TYR A 102 -11.45 1.13 -14.70
C TYR A 102 -12.68 1.03 -13.79
N ARG A 103 -13.73 1.82 -14.05
CA ARG A 103 -14.95 1.87 -13.22
C ARG A 103 -15.79 0.58 -13.28
N SER A 104 -15.63 -0.22 -14.33
CA SER A 104 -16.33 -1.51 -14.51
C SER A 104 -15.82 -2.64 -13.62
N TYR A 105 -14.63 -2.51 -13.03
CA TYR A 105 -14.04 -3.53 -12.14
C TYR A 105 -14.35 -3.30 -10.64
N ALA A 106 -14.99 -2.18 -10.31
CA ALA A 106 -15.30 -1.78 -8.94
C ALA A 106 -16.78 -2.01 -8.54
N GLN A 107 -17.55 -2.74 -9.36
CA GLN A 107 -18.95 -3.13 -9.09
C GLN A 107 -19.05 -4.59 -8.65
#